data_AF-A0A9D7R0Y2-F1
#
_entry.id   AF-A0A9D7R0Y2-F1
#
_cell.length_a   1.000
_cell.length_b   1.000
_cell.length_c   1.000
_cell.angle_alpha   90.00
_cell.angle_beta   90.00
_cell.angle_gamma   90.00
#
_symmetry.space_group_name_H-M   'P 1'
#
loop_
_entity.id
_entity.type
_entity.pdbx_description
1 polymer ?
#
loop_
_entity_poly.entity_id
_entity_poly.type
_entity_poly.pdbx_seq_one_letter_code
_entity_poly.pdbx_strand_id
1 'polypeptide(L)'
;MQKPYPPVYYADYLQLDKLLSCQNPKSDEYGKHAHDEMLFIIVHQAYELWFKQIIHELSSALNLFSKEKTDEKDLGTAVARLRRITAIQKVLIEQLNIIETMTPLDFLDFRDYLIPASGFQSFQFRIVENMLGLSIDNRVKLDNKNYYSLVSDEHQKLLLDSQNNLSLHQAVDKWLSRIPFLDIGGYDFLLEYANAVTRMIENERDIIINNPSLSDEKRNRQLDEFENTKKKFEALLDENKHNELVASGNRRFSYRSTLAALFINLYRDEPILHLPYRFLTYLVDVDENFTTWRYKHALMVQRMIGSKVGTGGSSGHHYLMQTAEKHKVFSDLLEIPTFLIPRSELPDLPDDLRSRLAFSYELK
;
A
#
# COMPACT_ATOMS: atom_id res chain seq x y z
N MET A 1 45.08 16.19 8.80
CA MET A 1 43.84 17.01 8.78
C MET A 1 43.20 16.92 10.17
N GLN A 2 43.13 18.04 10.91
CA GLN A 2 42.22 18.13 12.06
C GLN A 2 40.78 18.03 11.51
N LYS A 3 40.05 16.98 11.88
CA LYS A 3 38.63 16.89 11.53
C LYS A 3 37.88 17.98 12.30
N PRO A 4 36.93 18.70 11.66
CA PRO A 4 36.19 19.80 12.31
C PRO A 4 35.25 19.34 13.44
N TYR A 5 35.09 18.04 13.64
CA TYR A 5 34.19 17.45 14.63
C TYR A 5 34.90 16.39 15.46
N PRO A 6 34.51 16.21 16.75
CA PRO A 6 35.08 15.19 17.62
C PRO A 6 34.82 13.78 17.08
N PRO A 7 35.71 12.81 17.37
CA PRO A 7 35.47 11.41 17.03
C PRO A 7 34.23 10.87 17.75
N VAL A 8 33.50 9.99 17.08
CA VAL A 8 32.27 9.36 17.60
C VAL A 8 32.55 7.89 17.87
N TYR A 9 32.17 7.40 19.06
CA TYR A 9 32.24 5.99 19.41
C TYR A 9 30.95 5.26 18.99
N TYR A 10 31.09 4.06 18.43
CA TYR A 10 29.99 3.32 17.81
C TYR A 10 28.86 2.98 18.80
N ALA A 11 29.21 2.49 19.99
CA ALA A 11 28.21 2.09 20.99
C ALA A 11 27.41 3.30 21.51
N ASP A 12 28.07 4.44 21.71
CA ASP A 12 27.44 5.68 22.15
C ASP A 12 26.49 6.23 21.08
N TYR A 13 26.93 6.22 19.82
CA TYR A 13 26.14 6.71 18.70
C TYR A 13 24.83 5.93 18.51
N LEU A 14 24.89 4.60 18.62
CA LEU A 14 23.73 3.72 18.48
C LEU A 14 22.98 3.51 19.80
N GLN A 15 23.49 4.02 20.92
CA GLN A 15 22.96 3.80 22.27
C GLN A 15 22.81 2.30 22.58
N LEU A 16 23.83 1.50 22.28
CA LEU A 16 23.79 0.04 22.43
C LEU A 16 23.48 -0.40 23.86
N ASP A 17 23.95 0.34 24.87
CA ASP A 17 23.64 0.05 26.27
C ASP A 17 22.14 0.06 26.55
N LYS A 18 21.36 0.91 25.87
CA LYS A 18 19.89 0.91 26.00
C LYS A 18 19.24 -0.15 25.11
N LEU A 19 19.72 -0.29 23.88
CA LEU A 19 19.14 -1.21 22.90
C LEU A 19 19.33 -2.66 23.30
N LEU A 20 20.49 -3.01 23.87
CA LEU A 20 20.87 -4.38 24.24
C LEU A 20 20.55 -4.70 25.72
N SER A 21 19.87 -3.80 26.44
CA SER A 21 19.42 -4.02 27.81
C SER A 21 17.89 -4.06 27.95
N CYS A 22 17.14 -4.00 26.85
CA CYS A 22 15.68 -3.96 26.88
C CYS A 22 15.01 -5.32 26.68
N GLN A 23 15.80 -6.41 26.68
CA GLN A 23 15.33 -7.79 26.53
C GLN A 23 15.11 -8.43 27.91
N ASN A 24 13.85 -8.45 28.38
CA ASN A 24 13.50 -8.97 29.70
C ASN A 24 12.41 -10.06 29.55
N PRO A 25 12.79 -11.35 29.51
CA PRO A 25 11.85 -12.46 29.46
C PRO A 25 10.94 -12.51 30.70
N LYS A 26 9.63 -12.60 30.51
CA LYS A 26 8.66 -12.77 31.61
C LYS A 26 8.74 -14.14 32.26
N SER A 27 9.07 -15.17 31.50
CA SER A 27 9.28 -16.52 32.01
C SER A 27 10.36 -16.57 33.11
N ASP A 28 11.41 -15.75 32.99
CA ASP A 28 12.46 -15.59 33.99
C ASP A 28 11.96 -14.90 35.26
N GLU A 29 11.13 -13.86 35.13
CA GLU A 29 10.50 -13.19 36.28
C GLU A 29 9.63 -14.15 37.11
N TYR A 30 9.03 -15.15 36.46
CA TYR A 30 8.20 -16.18 37.12
C TYR A 30 8.97 -17.46 37.48
N GLY A 31 10.30 -17.49 37.30
CA GLY A 31 11.17 -18.61 37.68
C GLY A 31 11.00 -19.88 36.84
N LYS A 32 10.39 -19.78 35.65
CA LYS A 32 10.20 -20.89 34.70
C LYS A 32 10.75 -20.51 33.34
N HIS A 33 12.08 -20.41 33.25
CA HIS A 33 12.78 -19.98 32.04
C HIS A 33 12.27 -20.68 30.76
N ALA A 34 11.86 -19.90 29.78
CA ALA A 34 11.56 -20.35 28.43
C ALA A 34 12.58 -19.74 27.46
N HIS A 35 13.43 -20.58 26.87
CA HIS A 35 14.56 -20.13 26.03
C HIS A 35 14.11 -19.26 24.84
N ASP A 36 13.07 -19.71 24.14
CA ASP A 36 12.57 -19.06 22.92
C ASP A 36 11.83 -17.74 23.16
N GLU A 37 11.55 -17.36 24.42
CA GLU A 37 10.99 -16.05 24.71
C GLU A 37 11.96 -14.92 24.32
N MET A 38 13.27 -15.13 24.44
CA MET A 38 14.28 -14.17 23.97
C MET A 38 14.17 -13.93 22.46
N LEU A 39 14.00 -15.01 21.68
CA LEU A 39 13.78 -14.93 20.23
C LEU A 39 12.51 -14.13 19.92
N PHE A 40 11.42 -14.43 20.63
CA PHE A 40 10.16 -13.72 20.51
C PHE A 40 10.34 -12.22 20.74
N ILE A 41 11.03 -11.82 21.81
CA ILE A 41 11.30 -10.41 22.13
C ILE A 41 12.13 -9.74 21.04
N ILE A 42 13.27 -10.32 20.65
CA ILE A 42 14.18 -9.74 19.67
C ILE A 42 13.50 -9.54 18.31
N VAL A 43 12.73 -10.53 17.85
CA VAL A 43 11.99 -10.43 16.58
C VAL A 43 11.01 -9.25 16.64
N HIS A 44 10.22 -9.11 17.71
CA HIS A 44 9.26 -8.01 17.83
C HIS A 44 9.95 -6.65 17.97
N GLN A 45 11.04 -6.55 18.72
CA GLN A 45 11.84 -5.32 18.81
C GLN A 45 12.42 -4.91 17.45
N ALA A 46 12.91 -5.87 16.66
CA ALA A 46 13.39 -5.60 15.30
C ALA A 46 12.25 -5.10 14.39
N TYR A 47 11.04 -5.67 14.48
CA TYR A 47 9.87 -5.13 13.78
C TYR A 47 9.59 -3.67 14.16
N GLU A 48 9.60 -3.34 15.46
CA GLU A 48 9.31 -1.99 15.94
C GLU A 48 10.37 -0.96 15.50
N LEU A 49 11.64 -1.36 15.40
CA LEU A 49 12.70 -0.51 14.83
C LEU A 49 12.45 -0.23 13.33
N TRP A 50 12.05 -1.26 12.57
CA TRP A 50 11.72 -1.09 11.17
C TRP A 50 10.44 -0.28 10.95
N PHE A 51 9.41 -0.45 11.79
CA PHE A 51 8.22 0.39 11.74
C PHE A 51 8.56 1.86 12.01
N LYS A 52 9.43 2.15 12.97
CA LYS A 52 9.95 3.50 13.20
C LYS A 52 10.63 4.07 11.96
N GLN A 53 11.44 3.27 11.25
CA GLN A 53 12.08 3.70 10.00
C GLN A 53 11.04 3.93 8.89
N ILE A 54 10.04 3.06 8.74
CA ILE A 54 8.96 3.24 7.76
C ILE A 54 8.19 4.53 8.05
N ILE A 55 7.85 4.80 9.31
CA ILE A 55 7.20 6.06 9.73
C ILE A 55 8.06 7.25 9.34
N HIS A 56 9.38 7.20 9.59
CA HIS A 56 10.30 8.28 9.20
C HIS A 56 10.28 8.55 7.69
N GLU A 57 10.35 7.50 6.86
CA GLU A 57 10.28 7.63 5.40
C GLU A 57 8.91 8.14 4.92
N LEU A 58 7.82 7.63 5.49
CA LEU A 58 6.45 8.05 5.15
C LEU A 58 6.20 9.50 5.51
N SER A 59 6.58 9.94 6.71
CA SER A 59 6.48 11.35 7.13
C SER A 59 7.24 12.24 6.15
N SER A 60 8.43 11.79 5.74
CA SER A 60 9.25 12.56 4.83
C SER A 60 8.67 12.59 3.41
N ALA A 61 8.12 11.49 2.90
CA ALA A 61 7.42 11.45 1.61
C ALA A 61 6.15 12.32 1.63
N LEU A 62 5.32 12.21 2.68
CA LEU A 62 4.10 13.00 2.85
C LEU A 62 4.39 14.51 2.82
N ASN A 63 5.45 14.96 3.49
CA ASN A 63 5.86 16.37 3.51
C ASN A 63 6.26 16.92 2.13
N LEU A 64 6.63 16.05 1.16
CA LEU A 64 6.91 16.49 -0.20
C LEU A 64 5.62 16.76 -0.99
N PHE A 65 4.55 16.01 -0.70
CA PHE A 65 3.26 16.13 -1.39
C PHE A 65 2.23 17.00 -0.68
N SER A 66 2.47 17.37 0.59
CA SER A 66 1.58 18.24 1.37
C SER A 66 1.63 19.71 0.96
N LYS A 67 2.63 20.12 0.16
CA LYS A 67 2.77 21.48 -0.37
C LYS A 67 1.77 21.74 -1.50
N GLU A 68 1.32 22.99 -1.65
CA GLU A 68 0.42 23.40 -2.75
C GLU A 68 1.02 23.11 -4.14
N LYS A 69 2.32 23.33 -4.29
CA LYS A 69 3.09 22.96 -5.49
C LYS A 69 4.11 21.88 -5.13
N THR A 70 4.00 20.74 -5.79
CA THR A 70 5.01 19.68 -5.74
C THR A 70 6.08 20.01 -6.76
N ASP A 71 7.31 20.24 -6.33
CA ASP A 71 8.44 20.42 -7.24
C ASP A 71 8.79 19.05 -7.85
N GLU A 72 8.96 18.98 -9.17
CA GLU A 72 9.27 17.71 -9.85
C GLU A 72 10.56 17.06 -9.32
N LYS A 73 11.51 17.87 -8.82
CA LYS A 73 12.72 17.34 -8.17
C LYS A 73 12.43 16.55 -6.90
N ASP A 74 11.33 16.85 -6.21
CA ASP A 74 10.92 16.17 -4.98
C ASP A 74 10.37 14.76 -5.31
N LEU A 75 9.87 14.54 -6.53
CA LEU A 75 9.32 13.24 -6.95
C LEU A 75 10.39 12.14 -6.98
N GLY A 76 11.61 12.44 -7.45
CA GLY A 76 12.72 11.50 -7.40
C GLY A 76 13.08 11.07 -5.98
N THR A 77 12.98 12.01 -5.02
CA THR A 77 13.19 11.73 -3.61
C THR A 77 12.07 10.87 -3.03
N ALA A 78 10.81 11.18 -3.35
CA ALA A 78 9.67 10.38 -2.94
C ALA A 78 9.76 8.93 -3.44
N VAL A 79 10.10 8.74 -4.71
CA VAL A 79 10.36 7.41 -5.31
C VAL A 79 11.46 6.67 -4.55
N ALA A 80 12.58 7.34 -4.24
CA ALA A 80 13.67 6.72 -3.49
C ALA A 80 13.27 6.28 -2.08
N ARG A 81 12.41 7.05 -1.40
CA ARG A 81 11.88 6.75 -0.05
C ARG A 81 10.88 5.60 -0.08
N LEU A 82 9.92 5.60 -1.01
CA LEU A 82 9.00 4.47 -1.17
C LEU A 82 9.73 3.18 -1.52
N ARG A 83 10.73 3.25 -2.42
CA ARG A 83 11.61 2.10 -2.71
C ARG A 83 12.33 1.58 -1.47
N ARG A 84 12.72 2.47 -0.55
CA ARG A 84 13.34 2.06 0.72
C ARG A 84 12.33 1.38 1.63
N ILE A 85 11.10 1.89 1.71
CA ILE A 85 10.00 1.24 2.45
C ILE A 85 9.77 -0.17 1.90
N THR A 86 9.68 -0.35 0.58
CA THR A 86 9.48 -1.69 0.00
C THR A 86 10.66 -2.63 0.27
N ALA A 87 11.90 -2.12 0.28
CA ALA A 87 13.05 -2.90 0.69
C ALA A 87 12.98 -3.33 2.17
N ILE A 88 12.54 -2.44 3.07
CA ILE A 88 12.33 -2.76 4.49
C ILE A 88 11.21 -3.81 4.63
N GLN A 89 10.09 -3.66 3.92
CA GLN A 89 8.99 -4.62 3.99
C GLN A 89 9.40 -6.03 3.53
N LYS A 90 10.31 -6.16 2.56
CA LYS A 90 10.89 -7.46 2.19
C LYS A 90 11.65 -8.09 3.35
N VAL A 91 12.41 -7.30 4.11
CA VAL A 91 13.06 -7.77 5.35
C VAL A 91 12.01 -8.19 6.37
N LEU A 92 10.95 -7.40 6.57
CA LEU A 92 9.85 -7.74 7.48
C LEU A 92 9.19 -9.09 7.11
N ILE A 93 9.02 -9.34 5.81
CA ILE A 93 8.44 -10.59 5.30
C ILE A 93 9.38 -11.77 5.56
N GLU A 94 10.67 -11.65 5.24
CA GLU A 94 11.65 -12.71 5.44
C GLU A 94 11.94 -12.99 6.92
N GLN A 95 11.82 -11.97 7.78
CA GLN A 95 11.99 -12.10 9.22
C GLN A 95 10.97 -13.05 9.86
N LEU A 96 9.82 -13.31 9.23
CA LEU A 96 8.89 -14.35 9.69
C LEU A 96 9.54 -15.74 9.72
N ASN A 97 10.44 -16.05 8.79
CA ASN A 97 11.15 -17.34 8.76
C ASN A 97 11.99 -17.56 10.03
N ILE A 98 12.42 -16.49 10.71
CA ILE A 98 13.22 -16.56 11.95
C ILE A 98 12.33 -17.00 13.11
N ILE A 99 11.15 -16.40 13.29
CA ILE A 99 10.24 -16.79 14.39
C ILE A 99 9.57 -18.13 14.13
N GLU A 100 9.47 -18.57 12.87
CA GLU A 100 8.98 -19.90 12.50
C GLU A 100 9.93 -21.05 12.91
N THR A 101 11.15 -20.75 13.38
CA THR A 101 12.04 -21.79 13.95
C THR A 101 11.62 -22.20 15.35
N MET A 102 10.86 -21.38 16.07
CA MET A 102 10.28 -21.71 17.37
C MET A 102 9.14 -22.71 17.18
N THR A 103 9.09 -23.77 17.99
CA THR A 103 8.00 -24.75 17.87
C THR A 103 6.75 -24.28 18.61
N PRO A 104 5.55 -24.76 18.24
CA PRO A 104 4.33 -24.45 18.98
C PRO A 104 4.38 -24.90 20.44
N LEU A 105 5.14 -25.95 20.79
CA LEU A 105 5.28 -26.41 22.17
C LEU A 105 6.15 -25.43 22.97
N ASP A 106 7.30 -25.00 22.43
CA ASP A 106 8.16 -24.01 23.08
C ASP A 106 7.45 -22.66 23.25
N PHE A 107 6.60 -22.29 22.29
CA PHE A 107 5.75 -21.10 22.44
C PHE A 107 4.77 -21.21 23.61
N LEU A 108 4.21 -22.40 23.88
CA LEU A 108 3.28 -22.61 24.98
C LEU A 108 3.94 -22.48 26.36
N ASP A 109 5.26 -22.67 26.46
CA ASP A 109 5.97 -22.55 27.73
C ASP A 109 5.93 -21.13 28.32
N PHE A 110 5.78 -20.10 27.46
CA PHE A 110 5.73 -18.70 27.91
C PHE A 110 4.50 -17.91 27.47
N ARG A 111 3.65 -18.46 26.59
CA ARG A 111 2.45 -17.78 26.05
C ARG A 111 1.57 -17.18 27.14
N ASP A 112 1.37 -17.89 28.25
CA ASP A 112 0.44 -17.47 29.31
C ASP A 112 0.93 -16.22 30.06
N TYR A 113 2.25 -15.99 30.10
CA TYR A 113 2.83 -14.77 30.69
C TYR A 113 2.56 -13.51 29.85
N LEU A 114 2.16 -13.69 28.59
CA LEU A 114 1.91 -12.60 27.66
C LEU A 114 0.45 -12.11 27.70
N ILE A 115 -0.48 -12.79 28.38
CA ILE A 115 -1.89 -12.36 28.40
C ILE A 115 -2.04 -11.09 29.26
N PRO A 116 -2.73 -10.02 28.80
CA PRO A 116 -3.52 -9.88 27.57
C PRO A 116 -2.77 -9.21 26.39
N ALA A 117 -1.45 -9.09 26.48
CA ALA A 117 -0.63 -8.44 25.45
C ALA A 117 -0.75 -9.15 24.09
N SER A 118 -0.76 -8.34 23.03
CA SER A 118 -0.85 -8.83 21.66
C SER A 118 -0.38 -7.80 20.64
N GLY A 119 -0.12 -8.24 19.41
CA GLY A 119 0.21 -7.36 18.27
C GLY A 119 -0.88 -6.32 17.95
N PHE A 120 -2.10 -6.45 18.48
CA PHE A 120 -3.09 -5.36 18.40
C PHE A 120 -2.63 -4.08 19.08
N GLN A 121 -1.70 -4.19 20.04
CA GLN A 121 -1.18 -3.08 20.82
C GLN A 121 0.06 -2.42 20.19
N SER A 122 0.53 -2.94 19.05
CA SER A 122 1.61 -2.31 18.27
C SER A 122 1.10 -0.99 17.66
N PHE A 123 1.26 0.10 18.41
CA PHE A 123 0.78 1.42 18.00
C PHE A 123 1.52 1.94 16.76
N GLN A 124 2.82 1.64 16.58
CA GLN A 124 3.56 2.08 15.39
C GLN A 124 3.00 1.45 14.11
N PHE A 125 2.67 0.15 14.11
CA PHE A 125 2.00 -0.48 12.98
C PHE A 125 0.67 0.19 12.63
N ARG A 126 -0.11 0.60 13.64
CA ARG A 126 -1.36 1.35 13.44
C ARG A 126 -1.12 2.77 12.90
N ILE A 127 -0.06 3.44 13.35
CA ILE A 127 0.37 4.74 12.80
C ILE A 127 0.73 4.58 11.32
N VAL A 128 1.48 3.53 10.93
CA VAL A 128 1.81 3.26 9.52
C VAL A 128 0.54 3.11 8.69
N GLU A 129 -0.41 2.29 9.15
CA GLU A 129 -1.70 2.12 8.46
C GLU A 129 -2.47 3.45 8.29
N ASN A 130 -2.51 4.28 9.34
CA ASN A 130 -3.17 5.59 9.30
C ASN A 130 -2.47 6.55 8.33
N MET A 131 -1.13 6.59 8.38
CA MET A 131 -0.32 7.43 7.50
C MET A 131 -0.45 7.03 6.03
N LEU A 132 -0.58 5.75 5.72
CA LEU A 132 -0.90 5.31 4.35
C LEU A 132 -2.29 5.78 3.94
N GLY A 133 -3.26 5.66 4.86
CA GLY A 133 -4.62 6.16 4.69
C GLY A 133 -5.70 5.12 4.96
N LEU A 134 -5.46 4.12 5.80
CA LEU A 134 -6.49 3.15 6.18
C LEU A 134 -7.46 3.79 7.20
N SER A 135 -8.69 4.07 6.78
CA SER A 135 -9.72 4.70 7.64
C SER A 135 -10.26 3.74 8.69
N ILE A 136 -10.93 4.29 9.72
CA ILE A 136 -11.63 3.50 10.74
C ILE A 136 -12.68 2.58 10.11
N ASP A 137 -13.45 3.09 9.15
CA ASP A 137 -14.56 2.36 8.53
C ASP A 137 -14.09 1.21 7.61
N ASN A 138 -12.88 1.33 7.05
CA ASN A 138 -12.28 0.30 6.20
C ASN A 138 -11.53 -0.78 7.00
N ARG A 139 -11.51 -0.69 8.33
CA ARG A 139 -10.88 -1.70 9.19
C ARG A 139 -11.85 -2.82 9.51
N VAL A 140 -11.27 -4.03 9.61
CA VAL A 140 -11.99 -5.20 10.13
C VAL A 140 -12.13 -5.00 11.63
N LYS A 141 -13.37 -4.87 12.10
CA LYS A 141 -13.66 -4.68 13.53
C LYS A 141 -13.35 -5.96 14.31
N LEU A 142 -12.75 -5.77 15.47
CA LEU A 142 -12.53 -6.83 16.46
C LEU A 142 -13.56 -6.66 17.57
N ASP A 143 -14.53 -7.57 17.68
CA ASP A 143 -15.59 -7.55 18.70
C ASP A 143 -16.29 -6.19 18.86
N ASN A 144 -16.55 -5.51 17.73
CA ASN A 144 -17.09 -4.14 17.67
C ASN A 144 -16.28 -3.06 18.40
N LYS A 145 -15.04 -3.36 18.81
CA LYS A 145 -14.12 -2.38 19.38
C LYS A 145 -13.33 -1.67 18.29
N ASN A 146 -13.04 -0.40 18.54
CA ASN A 146 -12.11 0.36 17.72
C ASN A 146 -10.66 -0.12 17.95
N TYR A 147 -9.85 -0.07 16.89
CA TYR A 147 -8.47 -0.57 16.91
C TYR A 147 -7.56 0.14 17.93
N TYR A 148 -7.90 1.38 18.30
CA TYR A 148 -7.17 2.17 19.29
C TYR A 148 -7.62 1.86 20.73
N SER A 149 -8.68 1.09 20.97
CA SER A 149 -9.18 0.87 22.34
C SER A 149 -8.31 -0.05 23.20
N LEU A 150 -7.36 -0.78 22.60
CA LEU A 150 -6.53 -1.77 23.27
C LEU A 150 -5.14 -1.26 23.68
N VAL A 151 -4.83 0.01 23.42
CA VAL A 151 -3.56 0.66 23.79
C VAL A 151 -3.74 1.66 24.93
N SER A 152 -2.63 2.10 25.55
CA SER A 152 -2.61 3.14 26.59
C SER A 152 -3.19 4.47 26.09
N ASP A 153 -3.75 5.28 26.99
CA ASP A 153 -4.35 6.58 26.66
C ASP A 153 -3.43 7.50 25.85
N GLU A 154 -2.12 7.48 26.15
CA GLU A 154 -1.10 8.20 25.39
C GLU A 154 -1.03 7.71 23.93
N HIS A 155 -0.97 6.40 23.72
CA HIS A 155 -0.98 5.83 22.38
C HIS A 155 -2.32 6.04 21.68
N GLN A 156 -3.45 6.01 22.39
CA GLN A 156 -4.75 6.31 21.79
C GLN A 156 -4.77 7.71 21.19
N LYS A 157 -4.23 8.70 21.93
CA LYS A 157 -4.09 10.06 21.44
C LYS A 157 -3.24 10.13 20.18
N LEU A 158 -2.08 9.48 20.16
CA LEU A 158 -1.22 9.42 18.97
C LEU A 158 -1.93 8.79 17.76
N LEU A 159 -2.70 7.73 17.97
CA LEU A 159 -3.46 7.07 16.92
C LEU A 159 -4.57 7.98 16.36
N LEU A 160 -5.33 8.63 17.23
CA LEU A 160 -6.38 9.58 16.83
C LEU A 160 -5.78 10.80 16.10
N ASP A 161 -4.66 11.34 16.59
CA ASP A 161 -3.95 12.43 15.93
C ASP A 161 -3.48 12.01 14.53
N SER A 162 -2.88 10.82 14.40
CA SER A 162 -2.44 10.29 13.10
C SER A 162 -3.61 10.02 12.13
N GLN A 163 -4.80 9.71 12.63
CA GLN A 163 -6.02 9.52 11.84
C GLN A 163 -6.54 10.83 11.24
N ASN A 164 -6.39 11.94 11.98
CA ASN A 164 -6.85 13.26 11.57
C ASN A 164 -5.85 14.01 10.67
N ASN A 165 -4.58 13.59 10.70
CA ASN A 165 -3.55 14.14 9.83
C ASN A 165 -3.75 13.74 8.37
N LEU A 166 -3.18 14.54 7.46
CA LEU A 166 -3.16 14.22 6.03
C LEU A 166 -2.49 12.86 5.81
N SER A 167 -3.20 11.93 5.18
CA SER A 167 -2.64 10.64 4.78
C SER A 167 -1.91 10.71 3.43
N LEU A 168 -1.02 9.75 3.16
CA LEU A 168 -0.35 9.60 1.88
C LEU A 168 -1.36 9.42 0.76
N HIS A 169 -2.39 8.59 0.96
CA HIS A 169 -3.50 8.47 0.01
C HIS A 169 -4.12 9.82 -0.36
N GLN A 170 -4.49 10.64 0.63
CA GLN A 170 -5.09 11.96 0.37
C GLN A 170 -4.09 12.93 -0.29
N ALA A 171 -2.81 12.87 0.08
CA ALA A 171 -1.78 13.70 -0.54
C ALA A 171 -1.55 13.32 -2.02
N VAL A 172 -1.56 12.02 -2.32
CA VAL A 172 -1.43 11.47 -3.68
C VAL A 172 -2.65 11.80 -4.52
N ASP A 173 -3.87 11.64 -3.99
CA ASP A 173 -5.10 12.04 -4.68
C ASP A 173 -5.09 13.55 -5.01
N LYS A 174 -4.70 14.40 -4.06
CA LYS A 174 -4.53 15.84 -4.32
C LYS A 174 -3.46 16.12 -5.38
N TRP A 175 -2.37 15.35 -5.41
CA TRP A 175 -1.30 15.53 -6.40
C TRP A 175 -1.74 15.10 -7.80
N LEU A 176 -2.37 13.92 -7.93
CA LEU A 176 -2.88 13.38 -9.18
C LEU A 176 -3.93 14.30 -9.81
N SER A 177 -4.84 14.87 -9.02
CA SER A 177 -5.86 15.79 -9.53
C SER A 177 -5.29 17.08 -10.11
N ARG A 178 -4.04 17.45 -9.79
CA ARG A 178 -3.34 18.62 -10.36
C ARG A 178 -2.57 18.31 -11.63
N ILE A 179 -2.52 17.06 -12.09
CA ILE A 179 -1.80 16.72 -13.32
C ILE A 179 -2.45 17.47 -14.49
N PRO A 180 -1.67 18.28 -15.24
CA PRO A 180 -2.24 19.21 -16.20
C PRO A 180 -2.60 18.53 -17.52
N PHE A 181 -2.04 17.36 -17.83
CA PHE A 181 -2.03 16.75 -19.17
C PHE A 181 -3.38 16.20 -19.67
N LEU A 182 -4.42 16.22 -18.83
CA LEU A 182 -5.74 15.71 -19.22
C LEU A 182 -6.45 16.64 -20.21
N ASP A 183 -6.25 17.97 -20.07
CA ASP A 183 -7.00 19.00 -20.79
C ASP A 183 -6.05 20.14 -21.25
N ILE A 184 -5.14 19.88 -22.19
CA ILE A 184 -4.17 20.89 -22.68
C ILE A 184 -4.34 21.15 -24.17
N GLY A 185 -4.39 22.42 -24.57
CA GLY A 185 -4.26 22.81 -25.98
C GLY A 185 -5.41 22.32 -26.87
N GLY A 186 -6.59 22.09 -26.29
CA GLY A 186 -7.75 21.52 -26.99
C GLY A 186 -7.76 19.99 -27.07
N TYR A 187 -6.75 19.32 -26.53
CA TYR A 187 -6.77 17.87 -26.32
C TYR A 187 -7.62 17.53 -25.09
N ASP A 188 -8.61 16.68 -25.29
CA ASP A 188 -9.44 16.09 -24.24
C ASP A 188 -9.09 14.60 -24.15
N PHE A 189 -8.32 14.24 -23.12
CA PHE A 189 -7.90 12.87 -22.92
C PHE A 189 -9.09 11.91 -22.79
N LEU A 190 -10.15 12.31 -22.07
CA LEU A 190 -11.27 11.43 -21.81
C LEU A 190 -12.04 11.14 -23.09
N LEU A 191 -12.25 12.14 -23.94
CA LEU A 191 -12.90 11.96 -25.25
C LEU A 191 -12.09 11.03 -26.16
N GLU A 192 -10.78 11.27 -26.29
CA GLU A 192 -9.92 10.46 -27.16
C GLU A 192 -9.80 9.02 -26.64
N TYR A 193 -9.69 8.85 -25.32
CA TYR A 193 -9.68 7.56 -24.68
C TYR A 193 -11.02 6.83 -24.82
N ALA A 194 -12.15 7.51 -24.67
CA ALA A 194 -13.48 6.92 -24.88
C ALA A 194 -13.63 6.41 -26.32
N ASN A 195 -13.21 7.20 -27.31
CA ASN A 195 -13.22 6.79 -28.72
C ASN A 195 -12.36 5.54 -28.96
N ALA A 196 -11.18 5.46 -28.34
CA ALA A 196 -10.31 4.29 -28.41
C ALA A 196 -10.92 3.06 -27.76
N VAL A 197 -11.54 3.22 -26.58
CA VAL A 197 -12.26 2.15 -25.89
C VAL A 197 -13.42 1.64 -26.75
N THR A 198 -14.20 2.51 -27.38
CA THR A 198 -15.28 2.11 -28.29
C THR A 198 -14.76 1.25 -29.44
N ARG A 199 -13.70 1.67 -30.13
CA ARG A 199 -13.07 0.88 -31.21
C ARG A 199 -12.58 -0.47 -30.71
N MET A 200 -11.88 -0.50 -29.57
CA MET A 200 -11.38 -1.73 -28.96
C MET A 200 -12.51 -2.71 -28.64
N ILE A 201 -13.58 -2.22 -28.01
CA ILE A 201 -14.74 -3.03 -27.61
C ILE A 201 -15.48 -3.56 -28.84
N GLU A 202 -15.65 -2.76 -29.89
CA GLU A 202 -16.26 -3.20 -31.15
C GLU A 202 -15.40 -4.28 -31.83
N ASN A 203 -14.09 -4.07 -31.91
CA ASN A 203 -13.15 -5.03 -32.48
C ASN A 203 -13.15 -6.36 -31.69
N GLU A 204 -13.14 -6.31 -30.35
CA GLU A 204 -13.17 -7.51 -29.51
C GLU A 204 -14.49 -8.29 -29.68
N ARG A 205 -15.62 -7.58 -29.74
CA ARG A 205 -16.93 -8.19 -30.00
C ARG A 205 -16.95 -8.92 -31.33
N ASP A 206 -16.44 -8.31 -32.38
CA ASP A 206 -16.40 -8.90 -33.72
C ASP A 206 -15.46 -10.11 -33.77
N ILE A 207 -14.34 -10.08 -33.05
CA ILE A 207 -13.46 -11.24 -32.89
C ILE A 207 -14.21 -12.39 -32.22
N ILE A 208 -14.91 -12.16 -31.10
CA ILE A 208 -15.63 -13.22 -30.37
C ILE A 208 -16.74 -13.84 -31.23
N ILE A 209 -17.52 -13.00 -31.92
CA ILE A 209 -18.64 -13.45 -32.77
C ILE A 209 -18.13 -14.26 -33.96
N ASN A 210 -17.10 -13.77 -34.63
CA ASN A 210 -16.61 -14.37 -35.88
C ASN A 210 -15.54 -15.45 -35.68
N ASN A 211 -15.17 -15.78 -34.43
CA ASN A 211 -14.15 -16.79 -34.16
C ASN A 211 -14.66 -18.22 -34.44
N PRO A 212 -14.15 -18.92 -35.48
CA PRO A 212 -14.60 -20.25 -35.85
C PRO A 212 -14.10 -21.35 -34.89
N SER A 213 -13.14 -21.03 -34.01
CA SER A 213 -12.57 -21.98 -33.04
C SER A 213 -13.37 -22.09 -31.73
N LEU A 214 -14.37 -21.22 -31.53
CA LEU A 214 -15.23 -21.23 -30.34
C LEU A 214 -16.47 -22.09 -30.54
N SER A 215 -16.75 -22.97 -29.58
CA SER A 215 -18.08 -23.56 -29.45
C SER A 215 -19.10 -22.50 -29.02
N ASP A 216 -20.38 -22.74 -29.29
CA ASP A 216 -21.45 -21.80 -28.93
C ASP A 216 -21.50 -21.49 -27.43
N GLU A 217 -21.26 -22.50 -26.59
CA GLU A 217 -21.17 -22.34 -25.13
C GLU A 217 -20.00 -21.43 -24.71
N LYS A 218 -18.81 -21.62 -25.30
CA LYS A 218 -17.64 -20.78 -25.02
C LYS A 218 -17.84 -19.36 -25.54
N ARG A 219 -18.47 -19.20 -26.70
CA ARG A 219 -18.79 -17.89 -27.27
C ARG A 219 -19.74 -17.11 -26.36
N ASN A 220 -20.82 -17.73 -25.90
CA ASN A 220 -21.77 -17.08 -24.99
C ASN A 220 -21.09 -16.66 -23.69
N ARG A 221 -20.26 -17.52 -23.10
CA ARG A 221 -19.50 -17.17 -21.90
C ARG A 221 -18.55 -15.99 -22.12
N GLN A 222 -17.83 -15.96 -23.25
CA GLN A 222 -16.95 -14.84 -23.57
C GLN A 222 -17.73 -13.55 -23.79
N LEU A 223 -18.92 -13.62 -24.40
CA LEU A 223 -19.81 -12.46 -24.55
C LEU A 223 -20.30 -11.95 -23.19
N ASP A 224 -20.62 -12.83 -22.23
CA ASP A 224 -21.00 -12.41 -20.87
C ASP A 224 -19.82 -11.73 -20.13
N GLU A 225 -18.61 -12.29 -20.23
CA GLU A 225 -17.39 -11.71 -19.66
C GLU A 225 -17.05 -10.35 -20.31
N PHE A 226 -17.26 -10.25 -21.63
CA PHE A 226 -17.12 -9.01 -22.40
C PHE A 226 -18.11 -7.93 -21.96
N GLU A 227 -19.40 -8.25 -21.81
CA GLU A 227 -20.41 -7.28 -21.34
C GLU A 227 -20.11 -6.77 -19.91
N ASN A 228 -19.56 -7.64 -19.04
CA ASN A 228 -19.09 -7.21 -17.73
C ASN A 228 -17.89 -6.26 -17.81
N THR A 229 -16.96 -6.50 -18.73
CA THR A 229 -15.81 -5.63 -18.96
C THR A 229 -16.25 -4.28 -19.53
N LYS A 230 -17.12 -4.27 -20.53
CA LYS A 230 -17.72 -3.06 -21.10
C LYS A 230 -18.40 -2.20 -20.02
N LYS A 231 -19.20 -2.79 -19.14
CA LYS A 231 -19.83 -2.06 -18.01
C LYS A 231 -18.81 -1.38 -17.09
N LYS A 232 -17.63 -1.98 -16.87
CA LYS A 232 -16.56 -1.35 -16.08
C LYS A 232 -15.97 -0.13 -16.78
N PHE A 233 -15.73 -0.22 -18.09
CA PHE A 233 -15.29 0.94 -18.88
C PHE A 233 -16.35 2.03 -18.89
N GLU A 234 -17.63 1.70 -19.10
CA GLU A 234 -18.73 2.67 -19.03
C GLU A 234 -18.83 3.35 -17.66
N ALA A 235 -18.56 2.64 -16.56
CA ALA A 235 -18.51 3.23 -15.23
C ALA A 235 -17.30 4.15 -15.02
N LEU A 236 -16.16 3.90 -15.68
CA LEU A 236 -15.01 4.79 -15.68
C LEU A 236 -15.23 6.04 -16.56
N LEU A 237 -15.96 5.92 -17.66
CA LEU A 237 -16.22 7.04 -18.58
C LEU A 237 -17.34 7.97 -18.08
N ASP A 238 -18.03 7.59 -17.00
CA ASP A 238 -19.14 8.35 -16.41
C ASP A 238 -18.74 8.87 -15.02
N GLU A 239 -18.52 10.19 -14.92
CA GLU A 239 -18.14 10.85 -13.67
C GLU A 239 -19.17 10.63 -12.55
N ASN A 240 -20.47 10.59 -12.86
CA ASN A 240 -21.51 10.41 -11.85
C ASN A 240 -21.43 9.00 -11.26
N LYS A 241 -21.30 7.97 -12.10
CA LYS A 241 -21.12 6.59 -11.65
C LYS A 241 -19.84 6.41 -10.83
N HIS A 242 -18.74 7.05 -11.25
CA HIS A 242 -17.51 7.03 -10.46
C HIS A 242 -17.72 7.67 -9.08
N ASN A 243 -18.39 8.82 -9.02
CA ASN A 243 -18.67 9.51 -7.76
C ASN A 243 -19.61 8.71 -6.85
N GLU A 244 -20.56 7.95 -7.40
CA GLU A 244 -21.38 6.99 -6.65
C GLU A 244 -20.52 5.89 -6.01
N LEU A 245 -19.55 5.33 -6.75
CA LEU A 245 -18.61 4.33 -6.22
C LEU A 245 -17.71 4.90 -5.13
N VAL A 246 -17.30 6.16 -5.24
CA VAL A 246 -16.55 6.86 -4.19
C VAL A 246 -17.43 7.05 -2.95
N ALA A 247 -18.68 7.50 -3.12
CA ALA A 247 -19.62 7.69 -2.03
C ALA A 247 -19.96 6.38 -1.30
N SER A 248 -19.99 5.25 -2.02
CA SER A 248 -20.21 3.92 -1.43
C SER A 248 -18.94 3.27 -0.85
N GLY A 249 -17.78 3.93 -0.95
CA GLY A 249 -16.49 3.43 -0.48
C GLY A 249 -15.86 2.31 -1.33
N ASN A 250 -16.40 2.04 -2.52
CA ASN A 250 -15.83 1.08 -3.47
C ASN A 250 -14.65 1.66 -4.25
N ARG A 251 -14.56 2.99 -4.32
CA ARG A 251 -13.41 3.74 -4.83
C ARG A 251 -13.00 4.82 -3.85
N ARG A 252 -11.76 5.28 -3.92
CA ARG A 252 -11.23 6.24 -2.94
C ARG A 252 -10.60 7.47 -3.59
N PHE A 253 -10.01 7.33 -4.77
CA PHE A 253 -9.53 8.44 -5.58
C PHE A 253 -10.66 9.22 -6.25
N SER A 254 -10.45 10.53 -6.36
CA SER A 254 -11.34 11.39 -7.14
C SER A 254 -11.35 10.97 -8.62
N TYR A 255 -12.40 11.37 -9.33
CA TYR A 255 -12.54 11.06 -10.75
C TYR A 255 -11.31 11.52 -11.56
N ARG A 256 -10.93 12.80 -11.38
CA ARG A 256 -9.76 13.39 -12.03
C ARG A 256 -8.46 12.67 -11.69
N SER A 257 -8.26 12.28 -10.42
CA SER A 257 -7.07 11.53 -10.02
C SER A 257 -7.00 10.15 -10.66
N THR A 258 -8.15 9.50 -10.82
CA THR A 258 -8.26 8.19 -11.48
C THR A 258 -7.86 8.32 -12.96
N LEU A 259 -8.38 9.33 -13.66
CA LEU A 259 -8.00 9.62 -15.05
C LEU A 259 -6.51 9.96 -15.18
N ALA A 260 -5.96 10.76 -14.24
CA ALA A 260 -4.55 11.10 -14.23
C ALA A 260 -3.65 9.88 -13.99
N ALA A 261 -4.01 9.00 -13.06
CA ALA A 261 -3.29 7.74 -12.83
C ALA A 261 -3.35 6.84 -14.05
N LEU A 262 -4.50 6.75 -14.71
CA LEU A 262 -4.66 6.01 -15.96
C LEU A 262 -3.77 6.60 -17.07
N PHE A 263 -3.79 7.91 -17.27
CA PHE A 263 -2.95 8.62 -18.23
C PHE A 263 -1.45 8.33 -17.99
N ILE A 264 -0.98 8.43 -16.73
CA ILE A 264 0.41 8.08 -16.36
C ILE A 264 0.73 6.63 -16.77
N ASN A 265 -0.18 5.69 -16.57
CA ASN A 265 0.05 4.29 -16.89
C ASN A 265 0.07 4.02 -18.40
N LEU A 266 -0.80 4.66 -19.15
CA LEU A 266 -0.90 4.51 -20.61
C LEU A 266 0.31 5.15 -21.32
N TYR A 267 0.75 6.33 -20.89
CA TYR A 267 1.83 7.10 -21.50
C TYR A 267 3.14 7.05 -20.72
N ARG A 268 3.34 6.04 -19.87
CA ARG A 268 4.53 5.84 -19.01
C ARG A 268 5.88 5.85 -19.73
N ASP A 269 5.90 5.71 -21.05
CA ASP A 269 7.13 5.75 -21.85
C ASP A 269 7.58 7.20 -22.13
N GLU A 270 6.71 8.19 -21.94
CA GLU A 270 7.03 9.62 -22.05
C GLU A 270 7.97 10.06 -20.91
N PRO A 271 9.07 10.80 -21.20
CA PRO A 271 10.13 11.04 -20.22
C PRO A 271 9.68 11.65 -18.89
N ILE A 272 8.80 12.65 -18.91
CA ILE A 272 8.29 13.29 -17.68
C ILE A 272 7.41 12.34 -16.85
N LEU A 273 6.83 11.31 -17.47
CA LEU A 273 5.94 10.34 -16.80
C LEU A 273 6.68 9.14 -16.19
N HIS A 274 7.99 8.99 -16.41
CA HIS A 274 8.78 7.89 -15.86
C HIS A 274 8.76 7.86 -14.32
N LEU A 275 8.99 9.01 -13.69
CA LEU A 275 8.98 9.12 -12.22
C LEU A 275 7.57 9.03 -11.63
N PRO A 276 6.53 9.71 -12.19
CA PRO A 276 5.14 9.51 -11.78
C PRO A 276 4.73 8.04 -11.83
N TYR A 277 5.04 7.34 -12.93
CA TYR A 277 4.73 5.93 -13.08
C TYR A 277 5.41 5.09 -11.99
N ARG A 278 6.74 5.24 -11.81
CA ARG A 278 7.47 4.52 -10.75
C ARG A 278 6.95 4.81 -9.36
N PHE A 279 6.53 6.05 -9.11
CA PHE A 279 5.95 6.44 -7.83
C PHE A 279 4.63 5.68 -7.58
N LEU A 280 3.72 5.65 -8.57
CA LEU A 280 2.47 4.87 -8.47
C LEU A 280 2.75 3.37 -8.31
N THR A 281 3.73 2.82 -9.03
CA THR A 281 4.15 1.41 -8.87
C THR A 281 4.60 1.13 -7.44
N TYR A 282 5.43 1.99 -6.84
CA TYR A 282 5.87 1.75 -5.46
C TYR A 282 4.75 1.90 -4.42
N LEU A 283 3.71 2.69 -4.67
CA LEU A 283 2.53 2.71 -3.80
C LEU A 283 1.80 1.37 -3.82
N VAL A 284 1.66 0.78 -5.01
CA VAL A 284 1.11 -0.57 -5.19
C VAL A 284 1.99 -1.61 -4.50
N ASP A 285 3.30 -1.57 -4.72
CA ASP A 285 4.26 -2.48 -4.05
C ASP A 285 4.15 -2.41 -2.51
N VAL A 286 3.97 -1.21 -1.95
CA VAL A 286 3.81 -1.03 -0.50
C VAL A 286 2.57 -1.76 0.02
N ASP A 287 1.44 -1.64 -0.68
CA ASP A 287 0.20 -2.35 -0.33
C ASP A 287 0.37 -3.86 -0.46
N GLU A 288 0.91 -4.34 -1.58
CA GLU A 288 1.12 -5.76 -1.84
C GLU A 288 2.05 -6.40 -0.80
N ASN A 289 3.13 -5.72 -0.42
CA ASN A 289 4.06 -6.20 0.58
C ASN A 289 3.42 -6.25 1.98
N PHE A 290 2.61 -5.25 2.36
CA PHE A 290 1.88 -5.32 3.65
C PHE A 290 0.81 -6.42 3.64
N THR A 291 0.08 -6.59 2.53
CA THR A 291 -0.86 -7.72 2.38
C THR A 291 -0.13 -9.05 2.49
N THR A 292 1.03 -9.20 1.84
CA THR A 292 1.86 -10.40 1.90
C THR A 292 2.33 -10.67 3.33
N TRP A 293 2.81 -9.64 4.03
CA TRP A 293 3.21 -9.75 5.42
C TRP A 293 2.05 -10.18 6.32
N ARG A 294 0.86 -9.56 6.18
CA ARG A 294 -0.34 -9.94 6.96
C ARG A 294 -0.74 -11.39 6.70
N TYR A 295 -0.72 -11.82 5.45
CA TYR A 295 -1.06 -13.18 5.04
C TYR A 295 -0.07 -14.19 5.63
N LYS A 296 1.24 -13.99 5.44
CA LYS A 296 2.25 -14.87 6.02
C LYS A 296 2.21 -14.88 7.55
N HIS A 297 2.02 -13.72 8.19
CA HIS A 297 1.82 -13.64 9.63
C HIS A 297 0.59 -14.43 10.08
N ALA A 298 -0.53 -14.36 9.35
CA ALA A 298 -1.72 -15.15 9.66
C ALA A 298 -1.44 -16.67 9.57
N LEU A 299 -0.71 -17.13 8.55
CA LEU A 299 -0.31 -18.54 8.41
C LEU A 299 0.62 -18.99 9.54
N MET A 300 1.63 -18.17 9.88
CA MET A 300 2.52 -18.42 11.01
C MET A 300 1.72 -18.54 12.32
N VAL A 301 0.77 -17.63 12.58
CA VAL A 301 -0.10 -17.70 13.76
C VAL A 301 -0.93 -18.98 13.74
N GLN A 302 -1.48 -19.40 12.60
CA GLN A 302 -2.21 -20.67 12.49
C GLN A 302 -1.32 -21.86 12.83
N ARG A 303 -0.04 -21.84 12.45
CA ARG A 303 0.93 -22.88 12.81
C ARG A 303 1.22 -22.89 14.31
N MET A 304 1.33 -21.72 14.92
CA MET A 304 1.68 -21.56 16.35
C MET A 304 0.52 -21.90 17.30
N ILE A 305 -0.71 -21.52 16.97
CA ILE A 305 -1.85 -21.66 17.89
C ILE A 305 -3.05 -22.42 17.32
N GLY A 306 -3.02 -22.85 16.05
CA GLY A 306 -4.14 -23.53 15.39
C GLY A 306 -5.40 -22.65 15.38
N SER A 307 -6.54 -23.24 15.75
CA SER A 307 -7.83 -22.54 15.88
C SER A 307 -8.05 -21.91 17.26
N LYS A 308 -7.03 -21.87 18.14
CA LYS A 308 -7.16 -21.24 19.45
C LYS A 308 -7.36 -19.73 19.31
N VAL A 309 -8.12 -19.16 20.23
CA VAL A 309 -8.31 -17.69 20.35
C VAL A 309 -6.96 -17.03 20.64
N GLY A 310 -6.68 -15.91 19.98
CA GLY A 310 -5.46 -15.14 20.21
C GLY A 310 -5.46 -14.51 21.62
N THR A 311 -4.27 -14.20 22.17
CA THR A 311 -4.16 -13.56 23.50
C THR A 311 -4.86 -12.20 23.59
N GLY A 312 -5.05 -11.53 22.44
CA GLY A 312 -5.80 -10.27 22.32
C GLY A 312 -7.31 -10.41 22.07
N GLY A 313 -7.89 -11.61 22.15
CA GLY A 313 -9.34 -11.85 22.08
C GLY A 313 -9.92 -12.11 20.68
N SER A 314 -9.14 -11.93 19.60
CA SER A 314 -9.61 -12.24 18.24
C SER A 314 -9.79 -13.74 17.98
N SER A 315 -10.57 -14.07 16.92
CA SER A 315 -10.64 -15.41 16.33
C SER A 315 -9.31 -15.94 15.76
N GLY A 316 -8.19 -15.23 16.02
CA GLY A 316 -6.84 -15.62 15.68
C GLY A 316 -6.61 -15.51 14.18
N HIS A 317 -6.31 -16.64 13.56
CA HIS A 317 -6.00 -16.73 12.13
C HIS A 317 -7.09 -16.13 11.22
N HIS A 318 -8.37 -16.42 11.49
CA HIS A 318 -9.47 -15.96 10.61
C HIS A 318 -9.59 -14.44 10.54
N TYR A 319 -9.46 -13.74 11.68
CA TYR A 319 -9.42 -12.28 11.71
C TYR A 319 -8.23 -11.76 10.89
N LEU A 320 -7.03 -12.31 11.12
CA LEU A 320 -5.80 -11.86 10.45
C LEU A 320 -5.88 -12.04 8.94
N MET A 321 -6.44 -13.15 8.46
CA MET A 321 -6.68 -13.39 7.03
C MET A 321 -7.59 -12.34 6.40
N GLN A 322 -8.70 -12.00 7.06
CA GLN A 322 -9.58 -10.93 6.57
C GLN A 322 -8.87 -9.57 6.49
N THR A 323 -7.91 -9.29 7.39
CA THR A 323 -7.13 -8.05 7.30
C THR A 323 -6.23 -8.02 6.06
N ALA A 324 -5.66 -9.15 5.64
CA ALA A 324 -4.85 -9.23 4.44
C ALA A 324 -5.66 -8.90 3.17
N GLU A 325 -6.92 -9.32 3.14
CA GLU A 325 -7.84 -9.08 2.03
C GLU A 325 -8.36 -7.63 1.99
N LYS A 326 -8.78 -7.10 3.15
CA LYS A 326 -9.55 -5.85 3.22
C LYS A 326 -8.71 -4.58 3.41
N HIS A 327 -7.50 -4.66 3.98
CA HIS A 327 -6.74 -3.45 4.38
C HIS A 327 -5.87 -2.87 3.26
N LYS A 328 -6.33 -2.91 2.02
CA LYS A 328 -5.64 -2.29 0.87
C LYS A 328 -5.97 -0.81 0.80
N VAL A 329 -4.97 0.05 0.71
CA VAL A 329 -5.16 1.50 0.75
C VAL A 329 -5.32 2.08 -0.66
N PHE A 330 -4.52 1.62 -1.61
CA PHE A 330 -4.42 2.06 -3.00
C PHE A 330 -5.09 1.07 -3.96
N SER A 331 -6.26 0.55 -3.57
CA SER A 331 -7.05 -0.37 -4.42
C SER A 331 -7.37 0.21 -5.79
N ASP A 332 -7.59 1.51 -5.88
CA ASP A 332 -7.86 2.19 -7.16
C ASP A 332 -6.67 2.06 -8.14
N LEU A 333 -5.42 2.09 -7.64
CA LEU A 333 -4.23 1.88 -8.47
C LEU A 333 -4.10 0.41 -8.93
N LEU A 334 -4.48 -0.54 -8.07
CA LEU A 334 -4.55 -1.97 -8.41
C LEU A 334 -5.61 -2.27 -9.48
N GLU A 335 -6.65 -1.42 -9.60
CA GLU A 335 -7.68 -1.56 -10.62
C GLU A 335 -7.30 -0.98 -11.98
N ILE A 336 -6.30 -0.07 -12.06
CA ILE A 336 -5.88 0.58 -13.32
C ILE A 336 -5.61 -0.41 -14.46
N PRO A 337 -4.95 -1.57 -14.25
CA PRO A 337 -4.75 -2.57 -15.31
C PRO A 337 -6.03 -3.00 -16.04
N THR A 338 -7.18 -2.96 -15.37
CA THR A 338 -8.50 -3.26 -15.98
C THR A 338 -8.85 -2.30 -17.11
N PHE A 339 -8.31 -1.08 -17.07
CA PHE A 339 -8.61 0.01 -17.99
C PHE A 339 -7.47 0.27 -18.97
N LEU A 340 -6.46 -0.59 -19.03
CA LEU A 340 -5.44 -0.47 -20.06
C LEU A 340 -5.97 -0.99 -21.38
N ILE A 341 -5.67 -0.25 -22.45
CA ILE A 341 -6.00 -0.61 -23.82
C ILE A 341 -4.73 -1.00 -24.59
N PRO A 342 -4.84 -1.80 -25.66
CA PRO A 342 -3.70 -2.14 -26.51
C PRO A 342 -2.99 -0.89 -27.03
N ARG A 343 -1.65 -0.94 -27.16
CA ARG A 343 -0.86 0.16 -27.73
C ARG A 343 -1.31 0.55 -29.15
N SER A 344 -1.90 -0.37 -29.90
CA SER A 344 -2.44 -0.13 -31.25
C SER A 344 -3.70 0.75 -31.25
N GLU A 345 -4.44 0.79 -30.15
CA GLU A 345 -5.65 1.61 -29.99
C GLU A 345 -5.39 2.89 -29.18
N LEU A 346 -4.23 2.98 -28.54
CA LEU A 346 -3.85 4.11 -27.70
C LEU A 346 -3.86 5.40 -28.53
N PRO A 347 -4.60 6.45 -28.12
CA PRO A 347 -4.62 7.71 -28.85
C PRO A 347 -3.22 8.32 -28.95
N ASP A 348 -2.88 8.83 -30.13
CA ASP A 348 -1.65 9.60 -30.29
C ASP A 348 -1.75 10.92 -29.51
N LEU A 349 -0.70 11.24 -28.76
CA LEU A 349 -0.58 12.56 -28.13
C LEU A 349 -0.26 13.61 -29.20
N PRO A 350 -0.95 14.77 -29.21
CA PRO A 350 -0.63 15.89 -30.08
C PRO A 350 0.83 16.34 -29.91
N ASP A 351 1.44 16.86 -30.98
CA ASP A 351 2.86 17.24 -30.99
C ASP A 351 3.24 18.26 -29.90
N ASP A 352 2.37 19.22 -29.58
CA ASP A 352 2.58 20.19 -28.49
C ASP A 352 2.64 19.47 -27.13
N LEU A 353 1.73 18.54 -26.87
CA LEU A 353 1.69 17.79 -25.62
C LEU A 353 2.88 16.84 -25.51
N ARG A 354 3.22 16.14 -26.59
CA ARG A 354 4.41 15.27 -26.66
C ARG A 354 5.69 16.06 -26.40
N SER A 355 5.82 17.25 -26.98
CA SER A 355 6.97 18.14 -26.77
C SER A 355 7.09 18.61 -25.32
N ARG A 356 5.95 18.87 -24.64
CA ARG A 356 5.92 19.23 -23.22
C ARG A 356 6.26 18.06 -22.29
N LEU A 357 5.99 16.83 -22.71
CA LEU A 357 6.28 15.61 -21.96
C LEU A 357 7.70 15.07 -22.20
N ALA A 358 8.36 15.56 -23.25
CA ALA A 358 9.74 15.24 -23.60
C ALA A 358 10.75 16.17 -22.91
N PHE A 359 12.02 15.72 -22.83
CA PHE A 359 13.14 16.60 -22.53
C PHE A 359 13.53 17.35 -23.80
N SER A 360 12.89 18.48 -24.08
CA SER A 360 13.26 19.34 -25.21
C SER A 360 14.48 20.20 -24.88
N TYR A 361 15.46 20.21 -25.79
CA TYR A 361 16.62 21.11 -25.73
C TYR A 361 16.51 22.09 -26.89
N GLU A 362 15.97 23.28 -26.62
CA GLU A 362 16.05 24.37 -27.59
C GLU A 362 17.45 25.00 -27.47
N LEU A 363 18.31 24.74 -28.46
CA LEU A 363 19.55 25.50 -28.65
C LEU A 363 19.15 26.95 -28.95
N LYS A 364 19.34 27.84 -27.96
CA LYS A 364 19.18 29.29 -28.14
C LYS A 364 20.29 29.88 -28.99
#